data_AF-A0A4Q5WL08-F1
#
_entry.id   AF-A0A4Q5WL08-F1
#
_cell.length_a   1.000
_cell.length_b   1.000
_cell.length_c   1.000
_cell.angle_alpha   90.00
_cell.angle_beta   90.00
_cell.angle_gamma   90.00
#
_symmetry.space_group_name_H-M   'P 1'
#
loop_
_entity.id
_entity.type
_entity.pdbx_description
1 polymer ?
#
loop_
_entity_poly.entity_id
_entity_poly.type
_entity_poly.pdbx_seq_one_letter_code
_entity_poly.pdbx_strand_id
1 'polypeptide(L)'
;MFLPRQLLELKALVDLPADVERFLARRPQGRVFVDIIPFPRAGVLAHYQALMDRGITHLLPFARHRSGRELLVNLRSGAVCWLDAPEEAVYPSFENFLEVEGRRAAAIRRIPIVQAARRGERARIERLLRRGADINVLDIHGLTPLMAALLAWQFDTAHFLLDSGADVHVASAAGDTALMFAALGNRPDLVARLLGGGADPNARTGMGIPVLHFAMTGPYPLAQGRPWGNIEVVRLLLAAGADPCVPVFRKSLWDAAGPETDPAIVALLRQAAQDRGCGAPGSE
;
A
#
# COMPACT_ATOMS: atom_id res chain seq x y z
N MET A 1 6.89 -25.93 14.78
CA MET A 1 6.29 -24.70 14.20
C MET A 1 4.78 -24.84 14.34
N PHE A 2 4.12 -24.04 15.17
CA PHE A 2 2.67 -24.13 15.36
C PHE A 2 1.95 -23.70 14.07
N LEU A 3 1.14 -24.59 13.50
CA LEU A 3 0.27 -24.23 12.39
C LEU A 3 -0.81 -23.25 12.89
N PRO A 4 -1.08 -22.15 12.17
CA PRO A 4 -2.09 -21.18 12.55
C PRO A 4 -3.48 -21.83 12.65
N ARG A 5 -4.28 -21.41 13.64
CA ARG A 5 -5.62 -21.95 13.92
C ARG A 5 -6.50 -22.05 12.66
N GLN A 6 -6.58 -21.01 11.84
CA GLN A 6 -7.42 -21.04 10.63
C GLN A 6 -6.95 -22.07 9.60
N LEU A 7 -5.65 -22.37 9.53
CA LEU A 7 -5.13 -23.40 8.63
C LEU A 7 -5.42 -24.80 9.18
N LEU A 8 -5.38 -24.99 10.50
CA LEU A 8 -5.81 -26.24 11.13
C LEU A 8 -7.31 -26.49 10.91
N GLU A 9 -8.13 -25.44 11.08
CA GLU A 9 -9.57 -25.49 10.80
C GLU A 9 -9.83 -25.82 9.32
N LEU A 10 -9.14 -25.16 8.39
CA LEU A 10 -9.27 -25.46 6.97
C LEU A 10 -8.89 -26.91 6.64
N LYS A 11 -7.79 -27.42 7.21
CA LYS A 11 -7.34 -28.81 7.01
C LYS A 11 -8.29 -29.85 7.60
N ALA A 12 -9.12 -29.48 8.58
CA ALA A 12 -10.18 -30.36 9.08
C ALA A 12 -11.37 -30.45 8.11
N LEU A 13 -11.50 -29.50 7.20
CA LEU A 13 -12.59 -29.41 6.22
C LEU A 13 -12.18 -29.94 4.84
N VAL A 14 -10.90 -29.87 4.49
CA VAL A 14 -10.42 -30.20 3.16
C VAL A 14 -8.96 -30.66 3.12
N ASP A 15 -8.68 -31.65 2.29
CA ASP A 15 -7.31 -32.07 1.98
C ASP A 15 -6.64 -31.06 1.06
N LEU A 16 -5.58 -30.43 1.56
CA LEU A 16 -4.84 -29.40 0.84
C LEU A 16 -3.64 -30.00 0.10
N PRO A 17 -3.47 -29.68 -1.20
CA PRO A 17 -2.21 -29.91 -1.90
C PRO A 17 -1.02 -29.27 -1.17
N ALA A 18 0.15 -29.91 -1.20
CA ALA A 18 1.30 -29.50 -0.39
C ALA A 18 1.86 -28.12 -0.74
N ASP A 19 1.76 -27.69 -2.00
CA ASP A 19 2.11 -26.36 -2.47
C ASP A 19 1.11 -25.29 -1.99
N VAL A 20 -0.19 -25.58 -2.02
CA VAL A 20 -1.27 -24.74 -1.47
C VAL A 20 -1.11 -24.60 0.05
N GLU A 21 -0.89 -25.70 0.78
CA GLU A 21 -0.68 -25.66 2.22
C GLU A 21 0.54 -24.79 2.57
N ARG A 22 1.68 -25.01 1.90
CA ARG A 22 2.89 -24.20 2.10
C ARG A 22 2.66 -22.73 1.79
N PHE A 23 1.86 -22.42 0.77
CA PHE A 23 1.49 -21.05 0.43
C PHE A 23 0.66 -20.40 1.54
N LEU A 24 -0.40 -21.06 1.99
CA LEU A 24 -1.27 -20.57 3.07
C LEU A 24 -0.52 -20.49 4.41
N ALA A 25 0.45 -21.35 4.67
CA ALA A 25 1.23 -21.35 5.90
C ALA A 25 2.11 -20.11 6.10
N ARG A 26 2.39 -19.30 5.06
CA ARG A 26 3.43 -18.24 5.13
C ARG A 26 3.03 -16.87 5.74
N ARG A 27 1.78 -16.66 6.19
CA ARG A 27 1.22 -15.41 6.78
C ARG A 27 1.27 -14.22 5.79
N PRO A 28 0.38 -13.22 5.97
CA PRO A 28 0.23 -12.11 5.06
C PRO A 28 1.29 -11.05 5.40
N GLN A 29 2.31 -10.94 4.53
CA GLN A 29 3.01 -9.73 4.11
C GLN A 29 4.22 -10.19 3.28
N GLY A 30 4.23 -9.87 1.97
CA GLY A 30 5.46 -9.90 1.19
C GLY A 30 5.41 -10.61 -0.16
N ARG A 31 4.29 -11.24 -0.55
CA ARG A 31 4.10 -11.70 -1.93
C ARG A 31 2.71 -11.32 -2.44
N VAL A 32 2.52 -10.02 -2.66
CA VAL A 32 1.60 -9.58 -3.71
C VAL A 32 2.24 -10.05 -5.03
N PHE A 33 1.47 -10.78 -5.81
CA PHE A 33 1.91 -11.26 -7.11
C PHE A 33 1.43 -10.28 -8.17
N VAL A 34 2.17 -9.19 -8.38
CA VAL A 34 1.84 -8.14 -9.36
C VAL A 34 0.42 -7.60 -9.19
N ASP A 35 -0.56 -8.21 -9.87
CA ASP A 35 -1.98 -7.85 -9.84
C ASP A 35 -2.83 -8.76 -8.93
N ILE A 36 -2.23 -9.74 -8.26
CA ILE A 36 -2.91 -10.78 -7.47
C ILE A 36 -2.61 -10.58 -5.98
N ILE A 37 -3.69 -10.42 -5.22
CA ILE A 37 -3.73 -10.12 -3.79
C ILE A 37 -4.22 -11.37 -3.04
N PRO A 38 -3.34 -12.12 -2.37
CA PRO A 38 -3.74 -13.29 -1.60
C PRO A 38 -4.68 -12.94 -0.45
N PHE A 39 -5.69 -13.77 -0.21
CA PHE A 39 -6.55 -13.60 0.95
C PHE A 39 -5.79 -13.92 2.25
N PRO A 40 -6.09 -13.23 3.36
CA PRO A 40 -5.65 -13.71 4.67
C PRO A 40 -6.29 -15.08 4.93
N ARG A 41 -5.67 -15.92 5.75
CA ARG A 41 -6.20 -17.27 6.04
C ARG A 41 -7.64 -17.28 6.54
N ALA A 42 -8.01 -16.28 7.34
CA ALA A 42 -9.39 -16.11 7.79
C ALA A 42 -10.34 -15.84 6.61
N GLY A 43 -9.90 -15.07 5.61
CA GLY A 43 -10.64 -14.84 4.38
C GLY A 43 -10.76 -16.11 3.53
N VAL A 44 -9.66 -16.86 3.36
CA VAL A 44 -9.67 -18.18 2.69
C VAL A 44 -10.69 -19.11 3.34
N LEU A 45 -10.63 -19.26 4.67
CA LEU A 45 -11.53 -20.13 5.42
C LEU A 45 -13.00 -19.69 5.27
N ALA A 46 -13.28 -18.39 5.46
CA ALA A 46 -14.64 -17.86 5.36
C ALA A 46 -15.22 -18.02 3.95
N HIS A 47 -14.45 -17.71 2.90
CA HIS A 47 -14.91 -17.86 1.51
C HIS A 47 -15.11 -19.34 1.16
N TYR A 48 -14.22 -20.22 1.63
CA TYR A 48 -14.37 -21.66 1.41
C TYR A 48 -15.63 -22.22 2.09
N GLN A 49 -15.92 -21.82 3.33
CA GLN A 49 -17.16 -22.18 4.04
C GLN A 49 -18.40 -21.73 3.26
N ALA A 50 -18.41 -20.49 2.75
CA ALA A 50 -19.53 -19.99 1.95
C ALA A 50 -19.73 -20.78 0.64
N LEU A 51 -18.67 -21.34 0.05
CA LEU A 51 -18.78 -22.25 -1.09
C LEU A 51 -19.32 -23.63 -0.67
N MET A 52 -18.90 -24.15 0.48
CA MET A 52 -19.43 -25.42 1.01
C MET A 52 -20.93 -25.33 1.32
N ASP A 53 -21.40 -24.19 1.86
CA ASP A 53 -22.83 -23.93 2.10
C ASP A 53 -23.65 -23.97 0.80
N ARG A 54 -23.00 -23.75 -0.35
CA ARG A 54 -23.57 -23.84 -1.71
C ARG A 54 -23.32 -25.21 -2.37
N GLY A 55 -22.77 -26.18 -1.64
CA GLY A 55 -22.45 -27.52 -2.14
C GLY A 55 -21.15 -27.61 -2.97
N ILE A 56 -20.33 -26.55 -2.99
CA ILE A 56 -19.09 -26.49 -3.77
C ILE A 56 -17.91 -26.78 -2.84
N THR A 57 -17.38 -28.01 -2.92
CA THR A 57 -16.29 -28.48 -2.03
C THR A 57 -14.93 -28.65 -2.72
N HIS A 58 -14.89 -28.55 -4.05
CA HIS A 58 -13.67 -28.81 -4.83
C HIS A 58 -12.95 -27.53 -5.28
N LEU A 59 -13.44 -26.35 -4.88
CA LEU A 59 -12.88 -25.05 -5.25
C LEU A 59 -12.45 -24.32 -3.98
N LEU A 60 -11.16 -23.96 -3.90
CA LEU A 60 -10.59 -23.26 -2.76
C LEU A 60 -10.19 -21.82 -3.13
N PRO A 61 -10.90 -20.80 -2.64
CA PRO A 61 -10.51 -19.40 -2.83
C PRO A 61 -9.19 -19.10 -2.14
N PHE A 62 -8.26 -18.46 -2.84
CA PHE A 62 -6.95 -18.14 -2.25
C PHE A 62 -6.47 -16.70 -2.51
N ALA A 63 -6.99 -16.03 -3.54
CA ALA A 63 -6.59 -14.68 -3.87
C ALA A 63 -7.67 -13.92 -4.65
N ARG A 64 -7.46 -12.61 -4.79
CA ARG A 64 -8.25 -11.72 -5.63
C ARG A 64 -7.33 -10.95 -6.59
N HIS A 65 -7.73 -10.84 -7.84
CA HIS A 65 -7.06 -9.98 -8.81
C HIS A 65 -7.47 -8.51 -8.60
N ARG A 66 -6.62 -7.55 -9.00
CA ARG A 66 -6.86 -6.11 -8.86
C ARG A 66 -8.16 -5.62 -9.51
N SER A 67 -8.68 -6.36 -10.49
CA SER A 67 -9.98 -6.08 -11.12
C SER A 67 -11.17 -6.44 -10.21
N GLY A 68 -10.93 -7.04 -9.04
CA GLY A 68 -11.96 -7.51 -8.12
C GLY A 68 -12.34 -8.98 -8.29
N ARG A 69 -11.89 -9.65 -9.35
CA ARG A 69 -12.21 -11.07 -9.63
C ARG A 69 -11.46 -12.01 -8.69
N GLU A 70 -12.12 -13.05 -8.19
CA GLU A 70 -11.53 -14.03 -7.28
C GLU A 70 -10.89 -15.21 -8.01
N LEU A 71 -9.73 -15.63 -7.51
CA LEU A 71 -8.98 -16.79 -7.98
C LEU A 71 -9.16 -17.96 -7.01
N LEU A 72 -9.41 -19.12 -7.58
CA LEU A 72 -9.64 -20.38 -6.91
C LEU A 72 -8.57 -21.39 -7.32
N VAL A 73 -8.28 -22.35 -6.44
CA VAL A 73 -7.63 -23.60 -6.82
C VAL A 73 -8.70 -24.67 -6.95
N ASN A 74 -8.78 -25.32 -8.10
CA ASN A 74 -9.56 -26.54 -8.24
C ASN A 74 -8.78 -27.69 -7.62
N LEU A 75 -9.28 -28.22 -6.50
CA LEU A 75 -8.59 -29.23 -5.69
C LEU A 75 -8.56 -30.61 -6.34
N ARG A 76 -9.37 -30.85 -7.39
CA ARG A 76 -9.33 -32.11 -8.16
C ARG A 76 -8.22 -32.09 -9.21
N SER A 77 -8.03 -30.96 -9.88
CA SER A 77 -7.05 -30.84 -10.98
C SER A 77 -5.75 -30.13 -10.59
N GLY A 78 -5.75 -29.41 -9.47
CA GLY A 78 -4.69 -28.48 -9.08
C GLY A 78 -4.69 -27.17 -9.86
N ALA A 79 -5.53 -27.01 -10.89
CA ALA A 79 -5.59 -25.82 -11.73
C ALA A 79 -6.06 -24.59 -10.95
N VAL A 80 -5.60 -23.41 -11.38
CA VAL A 80 -6.10 -22.13 -10.87
C VAL A 80 -7.10 -21.56 -11.86
N CYS A 81 -8.30 -21.23 -11.39
CA CYS A 81 -9.39 -20.71 -12.21
C CYS A 81 -10.04 -19.47 -11.59
N TRP A 82 -10.85 -18.76 -12.36
CA TRP A 82 -11.66 -17.68 -11.84
C TRP A 82 -12.95 -18.22 -11.19
N LEU A 83 -13.45 -17.55 -10.15
CA LEU A 83 -14.71 -17.91 -9.51
C LEU A 83 -15.92 -17.84 -10.45
N ASP A 84 -15.92 -16.88 -11.37
CA ASP A 84 -16.98 -16.69 -12.38
C ASP A 84 -16.82 -17.57 -13.62
N ALA A 85 -15.72 -18.33 -13.74
CA ALA A 85 -15.46 -19.27 -14.83
C ALA A 85 -14.57 -20.45 -14.33
N PRO A 86 -15.09 -21.34 -13.46
CA PRO A 86 -14.27 -22.35 -12.79
C PRO A 86 -13.78 -23.48 -13.71
N GLU A 87 -14.41 -23.66 -14.86
CA GLU A 87 -14.00 -24.55 -15.95
C GLU A 87 -12.82 -24.03 -16.79
N GLU A 88 -12.52 -22.73 -16.74
CA GLU A 88 -11.42 -22.12 -17.49
C GLU A 88 -10.16 -22.00 -16.61
N ALA A 89 -9.17 -22.84 -16.89
CA ALA A 89 -7.90 -22.78 -16.19
C ALA A 89 -7.10 -21.53 -16.62
N VAL A 90 -6.91 -20.61 -15.66
CA VAL A 90 -5.99 -19.46 -15.79
C VAL A 90 -4.54 -19.92 -15.68
N TYR A 91 -4.29 -20.87 -14.78
CA TYR A 91 -3.02 -21.59 -14.70
C TYR A 91 -3.30 -23.09 -14.66
N PRO A 92 -2.51 -23.92 -15.38
CA PRO A 92 -2.70 -25.36 -15.43
C PRO A 92 -2.50 -26.04 -14.06
N SER A 93 -1.73 -25.43 -13.15
CA SER A 93 -1.58 -25.89 -11.77
C SER A 93 -1.24 -24.74 -10.82
N PHE A 94 -1.41 -24.96 -9.53
CA PHE A 94 -1.02 -24.00 -8.50
C PHE A 94 0.50 -23.77 -8.45
N GLU A 95 1.30 -24.81 -8.68
CA GLU A 95 2.76 -24.68 -8.84
C GLU A 95 3.13 -23.80 -10.04
N ASN A 96 2.46 -23.96 -11.18
CA ASN A 96 2.67 -23.11 -12.35
C ASN A 96 2.32 -21.65 -12.05
N PHE A 97 1.21 -21.40 -11.35
CA PHE A 97 0.87 -20.08 -10.85
C PHE A 97 2.02 -19.47 -10.01
N LEU A 98 2.56 -20.22 -9.04
CA LEU A 98 3.66 -19.75 -8.20
C LEU A 98 4.94 -19.44 -9.01
N GLU A 99 5.23 -20.23 -10.05
CA GLU A 99 6.37 -20.04 -10.93
C GLU A 99 6.22 -18.79 -11.82
N VAL A 100 5.12 -18.69 -12.55
CA VAL A 100 4.84 -17.60 -13.49
C VAL A 100 4.77 -16.27 -12.76
N GLU A 101 3.93 -16.21 -11.73
CA GLU A 101 3.75 -14.98 -10.96
C GLU A 101 4.96 -14.67 -10.08
N GLY A 102 5.68 -15.69 -9.63
CA GLY A 102 6.97 -15.52 -8.95
C GLY A 102 8.02 -14.87 -9.86
N ARG A 103 8.11 -15.28 -11.13
CA ARG A 103 8.99 -14.66 -12.13
C ARG A 103 8.56 -13.24 -12.47
N ARG A 104 7.28 -12.99 -12.69
CA ARG A 104 6.75 -11.64 -12.95
C ARG A 104 7.05 -10.71 -11.77
N ALA A 105 6.77 -11.14 -10.55
CA ALA A 105 7.11 -10.39 -9.35
C ALA A 105 8.62 -10.15 -9.22
N ALA A 106 9.47 -11.13 -9.55
CA ALA A 106 10.92 -10.97 -9.53
C ALA A 106 11.45 -9.98 -10.58
N ALA A 107 10.86 -9.97 -11.78
CA ALA A 107 11.20 -9.02 -12.85
C ALA A 107 10.85 -7.59 -12.45
N ILE A 108 9.66 -7.38 -11.89
CA ILE A 108 9.20 -6.08 -11.41
C ILE A 108 10.01 -5.62 -10.17
N ARG A 109 10.35 -6.54 -9.25
CA ARG A 109 11.28 -6.23 -8.15
C ARG A 109 12.66 -5.77 -8.66
N ARG A 110 13.04 -6.19 -9.87
CA ARG A 110 14.31 -5.86 -10.53
C ARG A 110 14.22 -4.66 -11.48
N ILE A 111 13.20 -3.81 -11.40
CA ILE A 111 13.15 -2.58 -12.21
C ILE A 111 14.35 -1.69 -11.85
N PRO A 112 15.31 -1.48 -12.78
CA PRO A 112 16.59 -0.87 -12.43
C PRO A 112 16.47 0.56 -11.94
N ILE A 113 15.53 1.34 -12.48
CA ILE A 113 15.34 2.75 -12.12
C ILE A 113 14.74 2.91 -10.73
N VAL A 114 13.79 2.03 -10.34
CA VAL A 114 13.23 2.01 -8.98
C VAL A 114 14.31 1.63 -7.96
N GLN A 115 15.16 0.64 -8.27
CA GLN A 115 16.26 0.25 -7.37
C GLN A 115 17.31 1.35 -7.24
N ALA A 116 17.64 2.04 -8.33
CA ALA A 116 18.54 3.20 -8.30
C ALA A 116 17.94 4.35 -7.47
N ALA A 117 16.64 4.62 -7.62
CA ALA A 117 15.93 5.64 -6.85
C ALA A 117 15.92 5.35 -5.34
N ARG A 118 15.64 4.10 -4.94
CA ARG A 118 15.72 3.67 -3.53
C ARG A 118 17.09 3.84 -2.89
N ARG A 119 18.16 3.78 -3.69
CA ARG A 119 19.54 3.87 -3.23
C ARG A 119 20.15 5.26 -3.39
N GLY A 120 19.40 6.22 -3.93
CA GLY A 120 19.91 7.56 -4.20
C GLY A 120 20.94 7.62 -5.35
N GLU A 121 20.99 6.61 -6.23
CA GLU A 121 21.99 6.49 -7.29
C GLU A 121 21.65 7.40 -8.50
N ARG A 122 21.63 8.73 -8.30
CA ARG A 122 21.23 9.72 -9.33
C ARG A 122 21.89 9.49 -10.69
N ALA A 123 23.22 9.33 -10.74
CA ALA A 123 23.95 9.11 -12.00
C ALA A 123 23.50 7.85 -12.76
N ARG A 124 23.01 6.83 -12.04
CA ARG A 124 22.46 5.63 -12.64
C ARG A 124 21.05 5.87 -13.18
N ILE A 125 20.21 6.60 -12.45
CA ILE A 125 18.88 7.02 -12.90
C ILE A 125 19.00 7.82 -14.19
N GLU A 126 19.88 8.82 -14.22
CA GLU A 126 20.17 9.62 -15.43
C GLU A 126 20.54 8.75 -16.63
N ARG A 127 21.41 7.76 -16.43
CA ARG A 127 21.81 6.83 -17.50
C ARG A 127 20.65 5.93 -17.97
N LEU A 128 19.78 5.52 -17.06
CA LEU A 128 18.61 4.70 -17.37
C LEU A 128 17.56 5.51 -18.15
N LEU A 129 17.28 6.76 -17.73
CA LEU A 129 16.39 7.67 -18.44
C LEU A 129 16.89 7.94 -19.87
N ARG A 130 18.20 8.20 -20.04
CA ARG A 130 18.81 8.33 -21.38
C ARG A 130 18.67 7.08 -22.27
N ARG A 131 18.48 5.90 -21.68
CA ARG A 131 18.23 4.63 -22.39
C ARG A 131 16.74 4.34 -22.59
N GLY A 132 15.87 5.30 -22.32
CA GLY A 132 14.42 5.16 -22.49
C GLY A 132 13.72 4.42 -21.35
N ALA A 133 14.31 4.35 -20.15
CA ALA A 133 13.59 3.86 -18.99
C ALA A 133 12.41 4.78 -18.68
N ASP A 134 11.24 4.20 -18.44
CA ASP A 134 10.06 4.94 -18.00
C ASP A 134 10.26 5.46 -16.57
N ILE A 135 10.12 6.78 -16.39
CA ILE A 135 10.26 7.47 -15.10
C ILE A 135 9.09 7.20 -14.14
N ASN A 136 7.95 6.73 -14.66
CA ASN A 136 6.73 6.45 -13.91
C ASN A 136 6.43 4.95 -13.81
N VAL A 137 7.40 4.10 -14.14
CA VAL A 137 7.26 2.65 -14.05
C VAL A 137 6.90 2.21 -12.63
N LEU A 138 5.96 1.27 -12.51
CA LEU A 138 5.48 0.79 -11.22
C LEU A 138 6.19 -0.49 -10.77
N ASP A 139 6.63 -0.53 -9.52
CA ASP A 139 7.11 -1.76 -8.90
C ASP A 139 5.97 -2.68 -8.43
N ILE A 140 6.30 -3.80 -7.77
CA ILE A 140 5.30 -4.81 -7.33
C ILE A 140 4.33 -4.27 -6.27
N HIS A 141 4.64 -3.14 -5.67
CA HIS A 141 3.81 -2.45 -4.69
C HIS A 141 3.07 -1.26 -5.33
N GLY A 142 3.20 -1.08 -6.65
CA GLY A 142 2.68 0.08 -7.36
C GLY A 142 3.49 1.35 -7.12
N LEU A 143 4.71 1.26 -6.59
CA LEU A 143 5.52 2.46 -6.33
C LEU A 143 6.23 2.92 -7.59
N THR A 144 6.14 4.22 -7.88
CA THR A 144 7.00 4.89 -8.87
C THR A 144 8.43 5.04 -8.33
N PRO A 145 9.44 5.29 -9.19
CA PRO A 145 10.77 5.68 -8.75
C PRO A 145 10.75 6.85 -7.75
N LEU A 146 9.89 7.85 -7.97
CA LEU A 146 9.75 9.01 -7.07
C LEU A 146 9.28 8.57 -5.68
N MET A 147 8.21 7.77 -5.60
CA MET A 147 7.72 7.23 -4.32
C MET A 147 8.79 6.38 -3.63
N ALA A 148 9.51 5.57 -4.39
CA ALA A 148 10.54 4.69 -3.85
C ALA A 148 11.75 5.47 -3.29
N ALA A 149 12.13 6.59 -3.92
CA ALA A 149 13.13 7.52 -3.38
C ALA A 149 12.66 8.18 -2.08
N LEU A 150 11.42 8.69 -2.05
CA LEU A 150 10.83 9.35 -0.87
C LEU A 150 10.71 8.38 0.32
N LEU A 151 10.20 7.17 0.08
CA LEU A 151 10.11 6.13 1.10
C LEU A 151 11.48 5.72 1.67
N ALA A 152 12.53 5.80 0.84
CA ALA A 152 13.90 5.49 1.23
C ALA A 152 14.70 6.73 1.70
N TRP A 153 14.03 7.86 1.93
CA TRP A 153 14.64 9.10 2.44
C TRP A 153 15.71 9.70 1.51
N GLN A 154 15.64 9.38 0.21
CA GLN A 154 16.59 9.86 -0.82
C GLN A 154 16.09 11.17 -1.44
N PHE A 155 16.02 12.23 -0.62
CA PHE A 155 15.34 13.48 -0.99
C PHE A 155 15.98 14.22 -2.18
N ASP A 156 17.31 14.24 -2.28
CA ASP A 156 18.00 14.82 -3.45
C ASP A 156 17.65 14.09 -4.75
N THR A 157 17.46 12.77 -4.66
CA THR A 157 17.01 11.95 -5.78
C THR A 157 15.54 12.18 -6.09
N ALA A 158 14.70 12.39 -5.08
CA ALA A 158 13.29 12.77 -5.28
C ALA A 158 13.18 14.13 -6.00
N HIS A 159 13.98 15.13 -5.62
CA HIS A 159 14.07 16.39 -6.36
C HIS A 159 14.46 16.19 -7.81
N PHE A 160 15.51 15.40 -8.06
CA PHE A 160 15.94 15.09 -9.41
C PHE A 160 14.85 14.42 -10.25
N LEU A 161 14.12 13.46 -9.68
CA LEU A 161 13.03 12.77 -10.37
C LEU A 161 11.89 13.73 -10.71
N LEU A 162 11.55 14.65 -9.79
CA LEU A 162 10.58 15.71 -10.07
C LEU A 162 11.06 16.67 -11.17
N ASP A 163 12.34 17.08 -11.15
CA ASP A 163 12.94 17.90 -12.21
C ASP A 163 12.93 17.19 -13.57
N SER A 164 12.95 15.86 -13.55
CA SER A 164 12.93 15.00 -14.73
C SER A 164 11.51 14.64 -15.21
N GLY A 165 10.47 15.22 -14.62
CA GLY A 165 9.08 15.04 -15.05
C GLY A 165 8.38 13.81 -14.47
N ALA A 166 8.78 13.33 -13.29
CA ALA A 166 8.04 12.29 -12.59
C ALA A 166 6.59 12.75 -12.28
N ASP A 167 5.62 11.87 -12.54
CA ASP A 167 4.21 12.15 -12.32
C ASP A 167 3.88 12.11 -10.82
N VAL A 168 3.24 13.19 -10.35
CA VAL A 168 2.86 13.38 -8.94
C VAL A 168 1.48 12.82 -8.59
N HIS A 169 0.67 12.45 -9.59
CA HIS A 169 -0.71 12.01 -9.43
C HIS A 169 -0.85 10.49 -9.29
N VAL A 170 0.23 9.74 -9.47
CA VAL A 170 0.22 8.28 -9.33
C VAL A 170 -0.03 7.90 -7.88
N ALA A 171 -0.77 6.81 -7.67
CA ALA A 171 -0.98 6.17 -6.37
C ALA A 171 -0.48 4.71 -6.40
N SER A 172 0.06 4.26 -5.26
CA SER A 172 0.51 2.88 -5.06
C SER A 172 -0.66 1.90 -5.05
N ALA A 173 -0.37 0.59 -5.05
CA ALA A 173 -1.41 -0.42 -4.88
C ALA A 173 -2.16 -0.30 -3.54
N ALA A 174 -1.55 0.32 -2.53
CA ALA A 174 -2.16 0.63 -1.24
C ALA A 174 -2.78 2.04 -1.20
N GLY A 175 -2.83 2.76 -2.33
CA GLY A 175 -3.34 4.14 -2.41
C GLY A 175 -2.38 5.20 -1.89
N ASP A 176 -1.12 4.86 -1.64
CA ASP A 176 -0.13 5.82 -1.14
C ASP A 176 0.37 6.72 -2.28
N THR A 177 0.49 8.03 -2.02
CA THR A 177 0.98 9.00 -3.02
C THR A 177 2.38 9.51 -2.67
N ALA A 178 3.06 10.15 -3.64
CA ALA A 178 4.32 10.82 -3.37
C ALA A 178 4.19 11.90 -2.27
N LEU A 179 3.06 12.61 -2.23
CA LEU A 179 2.80 13.64 -1.21
C LEU A 179 2.75 13.06 0.21
N MET A 180 2.18 11.85 0.38
CA MET A 180 2.18 11.16 1.69
C MET A 180 3.58 10.81 2.16
N PHE A 181 4.43 10.28 1.27
CA PHE A 181 5.81 9.96 1.64
C PHE A 181 6.66 11.20 1.92
N ALA A 182 6.46 12.31 1.19
CA ALA A 182 7.13 13.57 1.47
C ALA A 182 6.66 14.20 2.80
N ALA A 183 5.37 14.08 3.12
CA ALA A 183 4.80 14.53 4.38
C ALA A 183 5.33 13.72 5.57
N LEU A 184 5.35 12.38 5.45
CA LEU A 184 6.00 11.49 6.42
C LEU A 184 7.50 11.80 6.56
N GLY A 185 8.13 12.17 5.44
CA GLY A 185 9.53 12.58 5.34
C GLY A 185 9.89 13.85 6.12
N ASN A 186 8.89 14.62 6.60
CA ASN A 186 9.05 15.95 7.16
C ASN A 186 9.86 16.89 6.23
N ARG A 187 9.53 16.89 4.93
CA ARG A 187 10.21 17.70 3.90
C ARG A 187 9.30 18.80 3.32
N PRO A 188 9.20 19.97 3.95
CA PRO A 188 8.38 21.09 3.47
C PRO A 188 8.68 21.48 2.03
N ASP A 189 9.94 21.44 1.65
CA ASP A 189 10.45 21.69 0.30
C ASP A 189 9.83 20.75 -0.75
N LEU A 190 9.87 19.44 -0.50
CA LEU A 190 9.27 18.44 -1.40
C LEU A 190 7.75 18.51 -1.39
N VAL A 191 7.13 18.74 -0.23
CA VAL A 191 5.67 18.91 -0.10
C VAL A 191 5.20 20.11 -0.93
N ALA A 192 5.84 21.27 -0.79
CA ALA A 192 5.51 22.46 -1.57
C ALA A 192 5.66 22.21 -3.07
N ARG A 193 6.72 21.52 -3.51
CA ARG A 193 6.92 21.15 -4.91
C ARG A 193 5.83 20.21 -5.43
N LEU A 194 5.46 19.19 -4.67
CA LEU A 194 4.42 18.23 -5.07
C LEU A 194 3.05 18.92 -5.16
N LEU A 195 2.70 19.77 -4.19
CA LEU A 195 1.47 20.57 -4.22
C LEU A 195 1.47 21.56 -5.39
N GLY A 196 2.59 22.23 -5.65
CA GLY A 196 2.75 23.12 -6.81
C GLY A 196 2.66 22.38 -8.15
N GLY A 197 2.97 21.08 -8.17
CA GLY A 197 2.75 20.17 -9.30
C GLY A 197 1.32 19.62 -9.40
N GLY A 198 0.40 20.03 -8.50
CA GLY A 198 -0.99 19.60 -8.51
C GLY A 198 -1.29 18.31 -7.73
N ALA A 199 -0.37 17.83 -6.88
CA ALA A 199 -0.66 16.68 -6.02
C ALA A 199 -1.88 16.96 -5.12
N ASP A 200 -2.79 16.00 -5.00
CA ASP A 200 -4.03 16.16 -4.24
C ASP A 200 -3.75 16.26 -2.72
N PRO A 201 -4.01 17.42 -2.08
CA PRO A 201 -3.83 17.61 -0.65
C PRO A 201 -4.87 16.86 0.20
N ASN A 202 -5.89 16.26 -0.43
CA ASN A 202 -6.92 15.44 0.22
C ASN A 202 -6.78 13.95 -0.09
N ALA A 203 -5.67 13.55 -0.72
CA ALA A 203 -5.41 12.15 -1.06
C ALA A 203 -5.49 11.25 0.18
N ARG A 204 -6.03 10.04 -0.02
CA ARG A 204 -6.19 9.02 1.03
C ARG A 204 -5.65 7.68 0.58
N THR A 205 -5.06 6.95 1.51
CA THR A 205 -4.67 5.55 1.27
C THR A 205 -5.90 4.69 1.02
N GLY A 206 -5.72 3.45 0.57
CA GLY A 206 -6.78 2.45 0.45
C GLY A 206 -7.46 2.11 1.78
N MET A 207 -6.85 2.47 2.91
CA MET A 207 -7.45 2.36 4.25
C MET A 207 -8.19 3.64 4.68
N GLY A 208 -8.29 4.64 3.80
CA GLY A 208 -8.93 5.93 4.07
C GLY A 208 -8.09 6.91 4.89
N ILE A 209 -6.79 6.66 5.07
CA ILE A 209 -5.91 7.52 5.88
C ILE A 209 -5.52 8.76 5.06
N PRO A 210 -5.83 10.00 5.50
CA PRO A 210 -5.53 11.22 4.77
C PRO A 210 -4.05 11.63 4.90
N VAL A 211 -3.54 12.41 3.94
CA VAL A 211 -2.16 12.91 3.93
C VAL A 211 -1.74 13.66 5.21
N LEU A 212 -2.66 14.41 5.84
CA LEU A 212 -2.40 15.14 7.09
C LEU A 212 -1.97 14.21 8.23
N HIS A 213 -2.42 12.95 8.25
CA HIS A 213 -2.00 11.97 9.25
C HIS A 213 -0.49 11.67 9.16
N PHE A 214 0.06 11.63 7.95
CA PHE A 214 1.48 11.38 7.73
C PHE A 214 2.34 12.57 8.17
N ALA A 215 1.86 13.81 7.94
CA ALA A 215 2.53 15.02 8.42
C ALA A 215 2.55 15.15 9.95
N MET A 216 1.53 14.60 10.62
CA MET A 216 1.40 14.59 12.08
C MET A 216 2.29 13.54 12.75
N THR A 217 2.40 12.36 12.12
CA THR A 217 3.17 11.24 12.68
C THR A 217 4.64 11.28 12.29
N GLY A 218 4.99 11.89 11.15
CA GLY A 218 6.36 12.10 10.69
C GLY A 218 7.20 10.80 10.62
N PRO A 219 8.54 10.90 10.57
CA PRO A 219 9.42 9.74 10.67
C PRO A 219 9.27 9.08 12.05
N TYR A 220 9.04 7.77 12.10
CA TYR A 220 9.29 6.97 13.29
C TYR A 220 10.76 7.17 13.76
N PRO A 221 11.07 7.09 15.07
CA PRO A 221 12.02 7.95 15.77
C PRO A 221 13.47 7.71 15.34
N LEU A 222 13.94 8.49 14.37
CA LEU A 222 15.37 8.62 14.06
C LEU A 222 16.06 9.74 14.87
N ALA A 223 15.28 10.62 15.51
CA ALA A 223 15.78 11.70 16.34
C ALA A 223 15.28 11.55 17.78
N GLN A 224 16.15 11.10 18.68
CA GLN A 224 15.83 11.06 20.12
C GLN A 224 15.47 12.48 20.60
N GLY A 225 14.29 12.64 21.19
CA GLY A 225 13.88 13.87 21.88
C GLY A 225 13.15 14.95 21.05
N ARG A 226 12.78 14.69 19.78
CA ARG A 226 11.90 15.59 19.03
C ARG A 226 10.46 15.07 19.00
N PRO A 227 9.44 15.94 19.14
CA PRO A 227 8.06 15.54 18.94
C PRO A 227 7.82 15.11 17.49
N TRP A 228 6.83 14.25 17.28
CA TRP A 228 6.43 13.74 15.97
C TRP A 228 5.81 14.83 15.10
N GLY A 229 5.95 14.62 13.80
CA GLY A 229 5.40 15.49 12.76
C GLY A 229 6.20 16.77 12.50
N ASN A 230 5.75 17.55 11.54
CA ASN A 230 6.32 18.85 11.22
C ASN A 230 5.19 19.86 10.99
N ILE A 231 5.10 20.87 11.87
CA ILE A 231 4.05 21.90 11.80
C ILE A 231 4.07 22.68 10.49
N GLU A 232 5.23 22.86 9.87
CA GLU A 232 5.35 23.55 8.58
C GLU A 232 4.71 22.74 7.45
N VAL A 233 4.92 21.42 7.44
CA VAL A 233 4.25 20.51 6.49
C VAL A 233 2.73 20.55 6.69
N VAL A 234 2.25 20.53 7.94
CA VAL A 234 0.82 20.62 8.25
C VAL A 234 0.24 21.94 7.75
N ARG A 235 0.94 23.07 7.96
CA ARG A 235 0.53 24.38 7.44
C ARG A 235 0.46 24.40 5.91
N LEU A 236 1.46 23.85 5.23
CA LEU A 236 1.46 23.77 3.75
C LEU A 236 0.27 22.97 3.23
N LEU A 237 -0.02 21.82 3.84
CA LEU A 237 -1.16 20.98 3.44
C LEU A 237 -2.49 21.69 3.70
N LEU A 238 -2.68 22.31 4.87
CA LEU A 238 -3.89 23.07 5.18
C LEU A 238 -4.08 24.27 4.24
N ALA A 239 -2.99 25.00 3.94
CA ALA A 239 -3.01 26.11 2.99
C ALA A 239 -3.36 25.67 1.56
N ALA A 240 -2.97 24.45 1.19
CA ALA A 240 -3.37 23.83 -0.07
C ALA A 240 -4.82 23.29 -0.07
N GLY A 241 -5.54 23.39 1.04
CA GLY A 241 -6.93 22.95 1.15
C GLY A 241 -7.12 21.53 1.66
N ALA A 242 -6.10 20.93 2.29
CA ALA A 242 -6.26 19.65 2.98
C ALA A 242 -7.37 19.74 4.05
N ASP A 243 -8.17 18.69 4.17
CA ASP A 243 -9.29 18.60 5.09
C ASP A 243 -8.88 18.01 6.45
N PRO A 244 -8.84 18.81 7.53
CA PRO A 244 -8.50 18.32 8.86
C PRO A 244 -9.62 17.49 9.48
N CYS A 245 -10.83 17.52 8.92
CA CYS A 245 -12.02 16.91 9.51
C CYS A 245 -12.19 15.43 9.13
N VAL A 246 -11.31 14.91 8.27
CA VAL A 246 -11.31 13.52 7.86
C VAL A 246 -10.90 12.63 9.05
N PRO A 247 -11.78 11.74 9.55
CA PRO A 247 -11.45 10.90 10.68
C PRO A 247 -10.47 9.79 10.29
N VAL A 248 -9.66 9.37 11.25
CA VAL A 248 -8.72 8.24 11.12
C VAL A 248 -8.98 7.26 12.24
N PHE A 249 -9.12 5.97 11.93
CA PHE A 249 -9.42 4.92 12.92
C PHE A 249 -10.63 5.25 13.82
N ARG A 250 -11.69 5.84 13.24
CA ARG A 250 -12.92 6.31 13.92
C ARG A 250 -12.70 7.42 14.97
N LYS A 251 -11.52 8.04 14.98
CA LYS A 251 -11.22 9.22 15.78
C LYS A 251 -11.08 10.44 14.87
N SER A 252 -11.26 11.63 15.42
CA SER A 252 -10.80 12.84 14.75
C SER A 252 -9.27 12.75 14.53
N LEU A 253 -8.75 13.50 13.57
CA LEU A 253 -7.32 13.47 13.28
C LEU A 253 -6.48 13.89 14.50
N TRP A 254 -6.93 14.89 15.26
CA TRP A 254 -6.24 15.40 16.45
C TRP A 254 -6.38 14.51 17.69
N ASP A 255 -7.42 13.68 17.78
CA ASP A 255 -7.56 12.68 18.86
C ASP A 255 -6.84 11.36 18.52
N ALA A 256 -6.44 11.17 17.26
CA ALA A 256 -5.57 10.09 16.82
C ALA A 256 -4.08 10.40 17.06
N ALA A 257 -3.73 11.64 17.42
CA ALA A 257 -2.37 12.03 17.77
C ALA A 257 -1.90 11.30 19.04
N GLY A 258 -0.74 10.62 18.96
CA GLY A 258 -0.09 10.02 20.12
C GLY A 258 0.55 11.09 21.02
N PRO A 259 0.91 10.76 22.28
CA PRO A 259 1.54 11.70 23.21
C PRO A 259 2.86 12.28 22.72
N GLU A 260 3.49 11.64 21.74
CA GLU A 260 4.74 12.08 21.11
C GLU A 260 4.52 13.17 20.04
N THR A 261 3.29 13.39 19.58
CA THR A 261 2.95 14.39 18.55
C THR A 261 3.16 15.80 19.09
N ASP A 262 3.74 16.68 18.28
CA ASP A 262 3.90 18.09 18.65
C ASP A 262 2.53 18.70 19.05
N PRO A 263 2.36 19.17 20.30
CA PRO A 263 1.11 19.78 20.75
C PRO A 263 0.66 20.96 19.87
N ALA A 264 1.61 21.66 19.24
CA ALA A 264 1.30 22.76 18.34
C ALA A 264 0.62 22.27 17.03
N ILE A 265 0.94 21.06 16.57
CA ILE A 265 0.24 20.42 15.43
C ILE A 265 -1.20 20.10 15.83
N VAL A 266 -1.40 19.50 17.01
CA VAL A 266 -2.74 19.16 17.53
C VAL A 266 -3.60 20.42 17.68
N ALA A 267 -3.05 21.49 18.25
CA ALA A 267 -3.73 22.77 18.38
C ALA A 267 -4.08 23.38 17.01
N LEU A 268 -3.15 23.34 16.05
CA LEU A 268 -3.37 23.83 14.69
C LEU A 268 -4.50 23.08 13.97
N LEU A 269 -4.52 21.75 14.06
CA LEU A 269 -5.56 20.92 13.45
C LEU A 269 -6.93 21.18 14.08
N ARG A 270 -7.00 21.33 15.41
CA ARG A 270 -8.25 21.69 16.12
C ARG A 270 -8.77 23.05 15.68
N GLN A 271 -7.89 24.05 15.61
CA GLN A 271 -8.28 25.38 15.14
C GLN A 271 -8.80 25.32 13.70
N ALA A 272 -8.07 24.68 12.80
CA ALA A 272 -8.47 24.55 11.39
C ALA A 272 -9.80 23.81 11.22
N ALA A 273 -10.12 22.85 12.11
CA ALA A 273 -11.40 22.16 12.12
C ALA A 273 -12.54 23.04 12.67
N GLN A 274 -12.28 23.82 13.71
CA GLN A 274 -13.24 24.80 14.24
C GLN A 274 -13.59 25.86 13.20
N ASP A 275 -12.58 26.39 12.50
CA ASP A 275 -12.75 27.38 11.44
C ASP A 275 -13.63 26.86 10.27
N ARG A 276 -13.68 25.53 10.10
CA ARG A 276 -14.52 24.83 9.11
C ARG A 276 -15.87 24.35 9.64
N GLY A 277 -16.17 24.57 10.92
CA GLY A 277 -17.43 24.13 11.53
C GLY A 277 -17.54 22.62 11.74
N CYS A 278 -16.42 21.90 11.80
CA CYS A 278 -16.43 20.46 12.04
C CYS A 278 -16.70 20.17 13.52
N GLY A 279 -17.88 19.63 13.82
CA GLY A 279 -18.21 19.14 15.16
C GLY A 279 -17.32 17.97 15.57
N ALA A 280 -17.02 17.85 16.86
CA ALA A 280 -16.35 16.67 17.40
C ALA A 280 -17.17 15.41 17.06
N PRO A 281 -16.55 14.30 16.63
CA PRO A 281 -17.28 13.05 16.43
C PRO A 281 -17.81 12.58 17.80
N GLY A 282 -19.12 12.75 18.06
CA GLY A 282 -19.79 12.23 19.25
C GLY A 282 -20.67 13.20 20.06
N SER A 283 -21.24 14.25 19.46
CA SER A 283 -22.39 14.95 20.05
C SER A 283 -23.70 14.52 19.40
N GLU A 284 -24.06 13.24 19.56
CA GLU A 284 -25.42 12.68 19.48
C GLU A 284 -25.45 11.33 20.20
#